data_AF-A0A843SPZ4-F1
#
_entry.id   AF-A0A843SPZ4-F1
#
_cell.length_a   1.000
_cell.length_b   1.000
_cell.length_c   1.000
_cell.angle_alpha   90.00
_cell.angle_beta   90.00
_cell.angle_gamma   90.00
#
_symmetry.space_group_name_H-M   'P 1'
#
loop_
_entity.id
_entity.type
_entity.pdbx_description
1 polymer ?
#
loop_
_entity_poly.entity_id
_entity_poly.type
_entity_poly.pdbx_seq_one_letter_code
_entity_poly.pdbx_strand_id
1 'polypeptide(L)'
;MGNKVKSIGLIGLGMVAGVAVSLQFSAIAQKVTGSPLPLEELRQLSDVFGLIKTDYVENVDDKKLLTEAISGMVSSLDPHSVYLDKKAFREMRETVAGKFVGIGIEVGMEDGYIKVVSPIEDSPAFKAGIKTGDLITRIDGTPVKGLSLDESVKKMRGEPHSKVTVTISRKDEDKPIILSIVREEIRVQSVKAKIVEPGYAWLRISQFQEPTVEDMAKKITALYAQDPHIKGLVLDLRNDPGGVVPGAIGVSSAFLPKDAVIVSTNGQLLDSKQTFYGRSEFYAVRGKGDPLAKLPAALKDVPMVVLVNAGSASASEIVAGALQDYKRATIMGTQTFGKGSVQTLRQLTADTAVKLTTARYYTPHNRSIQARGIVPDLMVDETADGDGLNSLRLRESDLQKHLNNDKDPAGDGAAQKALSAQRDELEDEQRLASVAKKAKPVEFGSKDDFQLAQAINHFKGLPVKLSKVEAAPAPGGEVGEIKSDSKAEKSSDKGAAKPAVKPDVKPKAGDKKPALKQPLTQ
;
A
#
# COMPACT_ATOMS: atom_id res chain seq x y z
N MET A 1 -24.59 -50.48 -56.56
CA MET A 1 -23.83 -49.27 -56.13
C MET A 1 -24.05 -48.92 -54.64
N GLY A 2 -24.27 -49.89 -53.74
CA GLY A 2 -24.75 -49.63 -52.36
C GLY A 2 -23.77 -49.82 -51.20
N ASN A 3 -22.62 -50.50 -51.41
CA ASN A 3 -21.70 -50.82 -50.29
C ASN A 3 -20.45 -49.94 -50.21
N LYS A 4 -20.01 -49.29 -51.29
CA LYS A 4 -18.83 -48.40 -51.24
C LYS A 4 -19.11 -47.03 -50.62
N VAL A 5 -20.34 -46.54 -50.67
CA VAL A 5 -20.73 -45.24 -50.10
C VAL A 5 -20.87 -45.31 -48.56
N LYS A 6 -21.29 -46.47 -48.01
CA LYS A 6 -21.37 -46.67 -46.55
C LYS A 6 -19.99 -46.73 -45.89
N SER A 7 -18.99 -47.33 -46.55
CA SER A 7 -17.62 -47.39 -46.02
C SER A 7 -16.90 -46.04 -46.03
N ILE A 8 -17.16 -45.20 -47.04
CA ILE A 8 -16.58 -43.84 -47.10
C ILE A 8 -17.22 -42.91 -46.05
N GLY A 9 -18.53 -43.05 -45.80
CA GLY A 9 -19.22 -42.32 -44.73
C GLY A 9 -18.71 -42.67 -43.32
N LEU A 10 -18.44 -43.96 -43.06
CA LEU A 10 -17.93 -44.42 -41.76
C LEU A 10 -16.47 -44.00 -41.51
N ILE A 11 -15.63 -43.95 -42.55
CA ILE A 11 -14.24 -43.48 -42.43
C ILE A 11 -14.20 -41.95 -42.28
N GLY A 12 -15.07 -41.20 -42.97
CA GLY A 12 -15.19 -39.75 -42.82
C GLY A 12 -15.70 -39.33 -41.43
N LEU A 13 -16.68 -40.05 -40.87
CA LEU A 13 -17.19 -39.78 -39.52
C LEU A 13 -16.15 -40.11 -38.43
N GLY A 14 -15.37 -41.19 -38.63
CA GLY A 14 -14.27 -41.57 -37.75
C GLY A 14 -13.11 -40.57 -37.76
N MET A 15 -12.84 -39.92 -38.90
CA MET A 15 -11.78 -38.90 -39.01
C MET A 15 -12.18 -37.57 -38.37
N VAL A 16 -13.46 -37.16 -38.47
CA VAL A 16 -13.98 -35.97 -37.78
C VAL A 16 -14.05 -36.20 -36.26
N ALA A 17 -14.43 -37.41 -35.81
CA ALA A 17 -14.39 -37.78 -34.40
C ALA A 17 -12.95 -37.89 -33.85
N GLY A 18 -11.99 -38.36 -34.67
CA GLY A 18 -10.57 -38.46 -34.28
C GLY A 18 -9.86 -37.10 -34.18
N VAL A 19 -10.21 -36.12 -35.03
CA VAL A 19 -9.66 -34.75 -34.96
C VAL A 19 -10.32 -33.93 -33.83
N ALA A 20 -11.55 -34.24 -33.45
CA ALA A 20 -12.17 -33.65 -32.26
C ALA A 20 -11.53 -34.14 -30.93
N VAL A 21 -10.89 -35.30 -30.93
CA VAL A 21 -10.22 -35.90 -29.75
C VAL A 21 -8.73 -35.48 -29.63
N SER A 22 -8.11 -34.96 -30.70
CA SER A 22 -6.71 -34.51 -30.69
C SER A 22 -6.52 -33.00 -30.47
N LEU A 23 -7.62 -32.24 -30.38
CA LEU A 23 -7.58 -30.92 -29.74
C LEU A 23 -7.39 -31.14 -28.24
N GLN A 24 -6.13 -31.13 -27.82
CA GLN A 24 -5.76 -30.97 -26.43
C GLN A 24 -6.29 -29.62 -25.92
N PHE A 25 -7.57 -29.57 -25.57
CA PHE A 25 -7.96 -28.82 -24.40
C PHE A 25 -7.10 -29.39 -23.29
N SER A 26 -6.07 -28.63 -22.89
CA SER A 26 -5.57 -28.74 -21.54
C SER A 26 -6.78 -28.45 -20.67
N ALA A 27 -7.52 -29.50 -20.32
CA ALA A 27 -8.38 -29.50 -19.18
C ALA A 27 -7.42 -29.15 -18.05
N ILE A 28 -7.42 -27.87 -17.67
CA ILE A 28 -6.92 -27.43 -16.39
C ILE A 28 -7.84 -28.16 -15.42
N ALA A 29 -7.44 -29.39 -15.07
CA ALA A 29 -7.87 -30.01 -13.85
C ALA A 29 -7.40 -29.03 -12.77
N GLN A 30 -8.29 -28.11 -12.38
CA GLN A 30 -8.23 -27.51 -11.07
C GLN A 30 -8.20 -28.72 -10.14
N LYS A 31 -6.99 -29.11 -9.75
CA LYS A 31 -6.79 -30.01 -8.64
C LYS A 31 -7.32 -29.20 -7.46
N VAL A 32 -8.62 -29.34 -7.19
CA VAL A 32 -9.28 -28.82 -6.01
C VAL A 32 -8.69 -29.62 -4.86
N THR A 33 -7.50 -29.22 -4.42
CA THR A 33 -7.00 -29.55 -3.10
C THR A 33 -7.71 -28.62 -2.15
N GLY A 34 -8.99 -28.90 -1.93
CA GLY A 34 -9.84 -28.18 -0.99
C GLY A 34 -10.68 -29.20 -0.24
N SER A 35 -10.83 -28.99 1.06
CA SER A 35 -11.87 -29.66 1.85
C SER A 35 -13.22 -29.60 1.11
N PRO A 36 -14.08 -30.63 1.22
CA PRO A 36 -15.40 -30.61 0.59
C PRO A 36 -16.18 -29.35 1.00
N LEU A 37 -17.05 -28.87 0.10
CA LEU A 37 -17.89 -27.72 0.38
C LEU A 37 -18.69 -27.94 1.68
N PRO A 38 -18.79 -26.95 2.57
CA PRO A 38 -19.55 -27.04 3.81
C PRO A 38 -21.05 -26.97 3.51
N LEU A 39 -21.64 -28.10 3.09
CA LEU A 39 -23.02 -28.14 2.58
C LEU A 39 -24.06 -27.78 3.63
N GLU A 40 -23.81 -28.09 4.91
CA GLU A 40 -24.72 -27.76 6.01
C GLU A 40 -24.76 -26.25 6.25
N GLU A 41 -23.61 -25.60 6.30
CA GLU A 41 -23.48 -24.15 6.49
C GLU A 41 -23.99 -23.38 5.27
N LEU A 42 -23.77 -23.88 4.05
CA LEU A 42 -24.36 -23.31 2.84
C LEU A 42 -25.89 -23.41 2.83
N ARG A 43 -26.44 -24.50 3.39
CA ARG A 43 -27.87 -24.64 3.59
C ARG A 43 -28.37 -23.66 4.65
N GLN A 44 -27.69 -23.54 5.79
CA GLN A 44 -28.04 -22.55 6.83
C GLN A 44 -28.05 -21.12 6.29
N LEU A 45 -27.05 -20.73 5.48
CA LEU A 45 -27.02 -19.44 4.80
C LEU A 45 -28.27 -19.24 3.91
N SER A 46 -28.67 -20.28 3.19
CA SER A 46 -29.85 -20.25 2.32
C SER A 46 -31.15 -20.17 3.12
N ASP A 47 -31.25 -20.88 4.24
CA ASP A 47 -32.40 -20.87 5.14
C ASP A 47 -32.58 -19.48 5.78
N VAL A 48 -31.48 -18.86 6.24
CA VAL A 48 -31.49 -17.48 6.78
C VAL A 48 -31.91 -16.47 5.71
N PHE A 49 -31.38 -16.60 4.49
CA PHE A 49 -31.80 -15.76 3.37
C PHE A 49 -33.31 -15.89 3.11
N GLY A 50 -33.83 -17.11 3.09
CA GLY A 50 -35.26 -17.39 2.94
C GLY A 50 -36.11 -16.76 4.05
N LEU A 51 -35.69 -16.88 5.30
CA LEU A 51 -36.39 -16.29 6.46
C LEU A 51 -36.47 -14.76 6.36
N ILE A 52 -35.39 -14.09 5.94
CA ILE A 52 -35.41 -12.64 5.72
C ILE A 52 -36.43 -12.28 4.65
N LYS A 53 -36.55 -13.07 3.58
CA LYS A 53 -37.49 -12.81 2.49
C LYS A 53 -38.96 -12.99 2.89
N THR A 54 -39.26 -13.87 3.84
CA THR A 54 -40.64 -14.18 4.25
C THR A 54 -41.09 -13.40 5.47
N ASP A 55 -40.19 -13.18 6.44
CA ASP A 55 -40.56 -12.74 7.79
C ASP A 55 -40.09 -11.32 8.12
N TYR A 56 -39.18 -10.73 7.32
CA TYR A 56 -38.79 -9.34 7.54
C TYR A 56 -39.94 -8.40 7.19
N VAL A 57 -40.12 -7.35 8.00
CA VAL A 57 -41.26 -6.43 7.93
C VAL A 57 -41.35 -5.64 6.62
N GLU A 58 -40.24 -5.53 5.87
CA GLU A 58 -40.17 -4.84 4.59
C GLU A 58 -39.66 -5.76 3.46
N ASN A 59 -40.01 -5.43 2.22
CA ASN A 59 -39.43 -6.12 1.08
C ASN A 59 -37.96 -5.75 0.91
N VAL A 60 -37.09 -6.75 0.89
CA VAL A 60 -35.64 -6.57 0.67
C VAL A 60 -35.23 -7.05 -0.72
N ASP A 61 -34.33 -6.32 -1.36
CA ASP A 61 -33.73 -6.67 -2.65
C ASP A 61 -32.73 -7.83 -2.52
N ASP A 62 -32.87 -8.85 -3.35
CA ASP A 62 -32.06 -10.08 -3.30
C ASP A 62 -30.59 -9.79 -3.60
N LYS A 63 -30.33 -8.93 -4.59
CA LYS A 63 -28.98 -8.57 -5.00
C LYS A 63 -28.25 -7.82 -3.91
N LYS A 64 -28.95 -6.92 -3.20
CA LYS A 64 -28.42 -6.22 -2.04
C LYS A 64 -28.05 -7.22 -0.93
N LEU A 65 -28.95 -8.11 -0.54
CA LEU A 65 -28.68 -9.10 0.52
C LEU A 65 -27.48 -10.00 0.19
N LEU A 66 -27.41 -10.54 -1.03
CA LEU A 66 -26.29 -11.37 -1.46
C LEU A 66 -24.97 -10.57 -1.52
N THR A 67 -25.03 -9.31 -1.96
CA THR A 67 -23.85 -8.42 -1.98
C THR A 67 -23.33 -8.16 -0.57
N GLU A 68 -24.22 -7.88 0.38
CA GLU A 68 -23.86 -7.66 1.79
C GLU A 68 -23.30 -8.95 2.43
N ALA A 69 -23.89 -10.12 2.13
CA ALA A 69 -23.39 -11.41 2.62
C ALA A 69 -21.96 -11.69 2.12
N ILE A 70 -21.70 -11.51 0.81
CA ILE A 70 -20.36 -11.68 0.22
C ILE A 70 -19.38 -10.66 0.82
N SER A 71 -19.79 -9.40 0.95
CA SER A 71 -18.96 -8.34 1.51
C SER A 71 -18.61 -8.61 2.97
N GLY A 72 -19.55 -9.10 3.76
CA GLY A 72 -19.35 -9.52 5.15
C GLY A 72 -18.35 -10.68 5.27
N MET A 73 -18.46 -11.71 4.41
CA MET A 73 -17.50 -12.81 4.39
C MET A 73 -16.07 -12.32 4.12
N VAL A 74 -15.88 -11.48 3.10
CA VAL A 74 -14.54 -11.04 2.69
C VAL A 74 -13.93 -10.06 3.69
N SER A 75 -14.69 -9.08 4.16
CA SER A 75 -14.24 -8.09 5.16
C SER A 75 -14.01 -8.70 6.55
N SER A 76 -14.49 -9.92 6.79
CA SER A 76 -14.23 -10.63 8.04
C SER A 76 -12.77 -11.09 8.18
N LEU A 77 -12.03 -11.22 7.08
CA LEU A 77 -10.70 -11.83 7.03
C LEU A 77 -9.59 -10.93 7.55
N ASP A 78 -9.52 -9.71 7.02
CA ASP A 78 -8.48 -8.71 7.30
C ASP A 78 -8.97 -7.32 6.80
N PRO A 79 -8.36 -6.19 7.22
CA PRO A 79 -8.82 -4.85 6.84
C PRO A 79 -8.59 -4.47 5.36
N HIS A 80 -7.88 -5.30 4.59
CA HIS A 80 -7.49 -5.01 3.20
C HIS A 80 -8.28 -5.85 2.18
N SER A 81 -8.86 -6.97 2.60
CA SER A 81 -9.67 -7.86 1.78
C SER A 81 -11.07 -7.29 1.60
N VAL A 82 -11.52 -7.16 0.34
CA VAL A 82 -12.81 -6.53 0.02
C VAL A 82 -13.44 -7.14 -1.25
N TYR A 83 -14.76 -7.30 -1.21
CA TYR A 83 -15.55 -7.57 -2.41
C TYR A 83 -15.79 -6.26 -3.17
N LEU A 84 -15.45 -6.26 -4.45
CA LEU A 84 -15.62 -5.13 -5.34
C LEU A 84 -16.84 -5.40 -6.23
N ASP A 85 -17.94 -4.74 -5.90
CA ASP A 85 -19.09 -4.65 -6.77
C ASP A 85 -18.77 -3.85 -8.04
N LYS A 86 -19.74 -3.69 -8.94
CA LYS A 86 -19.55 -2.95 -10.20
C LYS A 86 -19.00 -1.54 -10.01
N LYS A 87 -19.46 -0.82 -8.99
CA LYS A 87 -19.04 0.56 -8.74
C LYS A 87 -17.60 0.56 -8.19
N ALA A 88 -17.36 -0.18 -7.12
CA ALA A 88 -16.07 -0.24 -6.44
C ALA A 88 -14.98 -0.80 -7.37
N PHE A 89 -15.31 -1.78 -8.22
CA PHE A 89 -14.37 -2.34 -9.19
C PHE A 89 -13.96 -1.30 -10.24
N ARG A 90 -14.91 -0.51 -10.75
CA ARG A 90 -14.62 0.58 -11.70
C ARG A 90 -13.73 1.66 -11.07
N GLU A 91 -14.08 2.12 -9.87
CA GLU A 91 -13.32 3.16 -9.15
C GLU A 91 -11.89 2.71 -8.82
N MET A 92 -11.72 1.44 -8.43
CA MET A 92 -10.40 0.85 -8.23
C MET A 92 -9.59 0.83 -9.53
N ARG A 93 -10.20 0.43 -10.66
CA ARG A 93 -9.52 0.43 -11.97
C ARG A 93 -9.11 1.83 -12.42
N GLU A 94 -9.96 2.84 -12.22
CA GLU A 94 -9.63 4.24 -12.52
C GLU A 94 -8.44 4.73 -11.67
N THR A 95 -8.42 4.37 -10.38
CA THR A 95 -7.32 4.70 -9.46
C THR A 95 -6.02 4.05 -9.92
N VAL A 96 -6.03 2.76 -10.25
CA VAL A 96 -4.85 2.01 -10.73
C VAL A 96 -4.33 2.57 -12.05
N ALA A 97 -5.23 2.87 -12.99
CA ALA A 97 -4.87 3.43 -14.29
C ALA A 97 -4.40 4.90 -14.20
N GLY A 98 -4.58 5.57 -13.05
CA GLY A 98 -4.26 6.98 -12.87
C GLY A 98 -5.10 7.92 -13.74
N LYS A 99 -6.26 7.44 -14.20
CA LYS A 99 -7.13 8.17 -15.13
C LYS A 99 -8.59 7.85 -14.90
N PHE A 100 -9.42 8.87 -15.03
CA PHE A 100 -10.87 8.75 -14.89
C PHE A 100 -11.57 9.67 -15.89
N VAL A 101 -12.85 9.42 -16.13
CA VAL A 101 -13.64 10.26 -17.03
C VAL A 101 -14.46 11.28 -16.22
N GLY A 102 -14.28 12.56 -16.51
CA GLY A 102 -14.96 13.63 -15.80
C GLY A 102 -14.60 15.01 -16.31
N ILE A 103 -14.85 16.02 -15.48
CA ILE A 103 -14.56 17.43 -15.84
C ILE A 103 -13.21 17.93 -15.30
N GLY A 104 -12.58 17.18 -14.39
CA GLY A 104 -11.23 17.48 -13.88
C GLY A 104 -11.16 18.59 -12.82
N ILE A 105 -11.88 18.43 -11.72
CA ILE A 105 -11.83 19.33 -10.57
C ILE A 105 -11.62 18.55 -9.28
N GLU A 106 -10.87 19.14 -8.35
CA GLU A 106 -10.83 18.75 -6.96
C GLU A 106 -11.89 19.53 -6.19
N VAL A 107 -12.69 18.82 -5.40
CA VAL A 107 -13.86 19.37 -4.73
C VAL A 107 -13.90 18.99 -3.25
N GLY A 108 -14.43 19.90 -2.45
CA GLY A 108 -14.82 19.67 -1.07
C GLY A 108 -16.27 20.08 -0.83
N MET A 109 -16.74 19.92 0.40
CA MET A 109 -18.04 20.40 0.83
C MET A 109 -17.85 21.66 1.69
N GLU A 110 -18.61 22.72 1.40
CA GLU A 110 -18.67 23.93 2.21
C GLU A 110 -20.11 24.42 2.30
N ASP A 111 -20.65 24.53 3.53
CA ASP A 111 -22.02 25.00 3.80
C ASP A 111 -23.13 24.27 3.00
N GLY A 112 -22.92 22.98 2.72
CA GLY A 112 -23.84 22.15 1.95
C GLY A 112 -23.79 22.37 0.43
N TYR A 113 -22.80 23.12 -0.06
CA TYR A 113 -22.46 23.26 -1.47
C TYR A 113 -21.13 22.58 -1.80
N ILE A 114 -20.93 22.28 -3.08
CA ILE A 114 -19.68 21.70 -3.55
C ILE A 114 -18.71 22.83 -3.86
N LYS A 115 -17.67 22.97 -3.05
CA LYS A 115 -16.61 23.97 -3.26
C LYS A 115 -15.50 23.41 -4.11
N VAL A 116 -15.11 24.14 -5.14
CA VAL A 116 -13.93 23.83 -5.95
C VAL A 116 -12.69 24.17 -5.15
N VAL A 117 -11.90 23.15 -4.81
CA VAL A 117 -10.58 23.31 -4.18
C VAL A 117 -9.60 23.79 -5.24
N SER A 118 -9.50 23.05 -6.34
CA SER A 118 -8.71 23.45 -7.50
C SER A 118 -9.22 22.79 -8.78
N PRO A 119 -9.29 23.51 -9.91
CA PRO A 119 -9.35 22.86 -11.20
C PRO A 119 -8.02 22.13 -11.47
N ILE A 120 -8.08 20.99 -12.16
CA ILE A 120 -6.89 20.31 -12.67
C ILE A 120 -6.45 21.05 -13.93
N GLU A 121 -5.18 21.44 -14.03
CA GLU A 121 -4.65 22.14 -15.19
C GLU A 121 -4.89 21.36 -16.49
N ASP A 122 -5.15 22.08 -17.59
CA ASP A 122 -5.52 21.54 -18.92
C ASP A 122 -6.79 20.69 -18.99
N SER A 123 -7.51 20.49 -17.87
CA SER A 123 -8.79 19.79 -17.85
C SER A 123 -9.92 20.56 -18.55
N PRO A 124 -11.03 19.91 -18.92
CA PRO A 124 -12.21 20.58 -19.42
C PRO A 124 -12.74 21.69 -18.49
N ALA A 125 -12.72 21.47 -17.18
CA ALA A 125 -13.16 22.47 -16.20
C ALA A 125 -12.22 23.69 -16.16
N PHE A 126 -10.91 23.46 -16.21
CA PHE A 126 -9.93 24.54 -16.28
C PHE A 126 -10.12 25.37 -17.56
N LYS A 127 -10.26 24.70 -18.71
CA LYS A 127 -10.55 25.35 -20.00
C LYS A 127 -11.89 26.08 -20.03
N ALA A 128 -12.89 25.59 -19.29
CA ALA A 128 -14.19 26.23 -19.13
C ALA A 128 -14.17 27.44 -18.16
N GLY A 129 -13.03 27.73 -17.53
CA GLY A 129 -12.86 28.89 -16.66
C GLY A 129 -13.38 28.70 -15.23
N ILE A 130 -13.51 27.45 -14.76
CA ILE A 130 -13.70 27.15 -13.33
C ILE A 130 -12.45 27.57 -12.56
N LYS A 131 -12.64 28.18 -11.40
CA LYS A 131 -11.57 28.70 -10.53
C LYS A 131 -11.67 28.11 -9.12
N THR A 132 -10.54 28.11 -8.41
CA THR A 132 -10.50 27.82 -6.97
C THR A 132 -11.47 28.73 -6.22
N GLY A 133 -12.24 28.13 -5.30
CA GLY A 133 -13.22 28.83 -4.49
C GLY A 133 -14.61 28.96 -5.13
N ASP A 134 -14.81 28.55 -6.38
CA ASP A 134 -16.14 28.50 -6.98
C ASP A 134 -17.04 27.53 -6.20
N LEU A 135 -18.29 27.92 -5.95
CA LEU A 135 -19.30 27.08 -5.33
C LEU A 135 -20.24 26.53 -6.40
N ILE A 136 -20.18 25.22 -6.66
CA ILE A 136 -21.14 24.55 -7.53
C ILE A 136 -22.47 24.44 -6.78
N THR A 137 -23.50 25.03 -7.35
CA THR A 137 -24.86 25.10 -6.78
C THR A 137 -25.83 24.14 -7.47
N ARG A 138 -25.60 23.83 -8.75
CA ARG A 138 -26.42 22.88 -9.52
C ARG A 138 -25.57 22.07 -10.49
N ILE A 139 -25.98 20.82 -10.72
CA ILE A 139 -25.44 19.92 -11.75
C ILE A 139 -26.63 19.43 -12.59
N ASP A 140 -26.60 19.71 -13.90
CA ASP A 140 -27.68 19.44 -14.86
C ASP A 140 -29.03 19.96 -14.34
N GLY A 141 -29.05 21.19 -13.84
CA GLY A 141 -30.23 21.85 -13.26
C GLY A 141 -30.63 21.37 -11.85
N THR A 142 -30.12 20.22 -11.41
CA THR A 142 -30.41 19.64 -10.08
C THR A 142 -29.63 20.41 -9.00
N PRO A 143 -30.28 20.97 -7.96
CA PRO A 143 -29.59 21.52 -6.80
C PRO A 143 -28.64 20.50 -6.16
N VAL A 144 -27.44 20.92 -5.78
CA VAL A 144 -26.51 20.04 -5.04
C VAL A 144 -26.78 20.00 -3.54
N LYS A 145 -27.50 20.99 -3.01
CA LYS A 145 -27.81 21.06 -1.58
C LYS A 145 -28.68 19.88 -1.18
N GLY A 146 -28.19 19.09 -0.22
CA GLY A 146 -28.84 17.84 0.22
C GLY A 146 -28.29 16.58 -0.46
N LEU A 147 -27.43 16.71 -1.48
CA LEU A 147 -26.65 15.59 -1.99
C LEU A 147 -25.38 15.41 -1.14
N SER A 148 -24.94 14.17 -0.99
CA SER A 148 -23.59 13.87 -0.53
C SER A 148 -22.53 14.33 -1.55
N LEU A 149 -21.29 14.47 -1.08
CA LEU A 149 -20.14 14.75 -1.96
C LEU A 149 -20.02 13.68 -3.06
N ASP A 150 -20.15 12.41 -2.69
CA ASP A 150 -20.05 11.27 -3.60
C ASP A 150 -21.13 11.27 -4.68
N GLU A 151 -22.38 11.58 -4.32
CA GLU A 151 -23.47 11.71 -5.29
C GLU A 151 -23.23 12.86 -6.28
N SER A 152 -22.70 13.97 -5.78
CA SER A 152 -22.35 15.12 -6.61
C SER A 152 -21.21 14.79 -7.58
N VAL A 153 -20.16 14.12 -7.10
CA VAL A 153 -19.06 13.62 -7.93
C VAL A 153 -19.57 12.65 -8.99
N LYS A 154 -20.48 11.74 -8.62
CA LYS A 154 -21.10 10.79 -9.56
C LYS A 154 -21.87 11.48 -10.68
N LYS A 155 -22.55 12.60 -10.41
CA LYS A 155 -23.24 13.41 -11.44
C LYS A 155 -22.27 14.17 -12.35
N MET A 156 -21.14 14.63 -11.82
CA MET A 156 -20.11 15.30 -12.63
C MET A 156 -19.32 14.34 -13.51
N ARG A 157 -19.19 13.07 -13.10
CA ARG A 157 -18.68 11.96 -13.91
C ARG A 157 -19.73 11.46 -14.91
N GLY A 158 -19.31 10.68 -15.89
CA GLY A 158 -20.19 10.17 -16.94
C GLY A 158 -19.41 9.59 -18.11
N GLU A 159 -20.12 9.29 -19.20
CA GLU A 159 -19.50 8.74 -20.41
C GLU A 159 -18.53 9.75 -21.05
N PRO A 160 -17.42 9.29 -21.65
CA PRO A 160 -16.51 10.14 -22.40
C PRO A 160 -17.26 10.97 -23.45
N HIS A 161 -16.87 12.22 -23.61
CA HIS A 161 -17.43 13.19 -24.56
C HIS A 161 -18.90 13.58 -24.33
N SER A 162 -19.54 13.06 -23.28
CA SER A 162 -20.84 13.57 -22.84
C SER A 162 -20.72 14.95 -22.19
N LYS A 163 -21.79 15.74 -22.18
CA LYS A 163 -21.81 17.07 -21.57
C LYS A 163 -22.40 17.04 -20.17
N VAL A 164 -21.91 17.92 -19.30
CA VAL A 164 -22.50 18.26 -18.01
C VAL A 164 -22.64 19.76 -17.90
N THR A 165 -23.77 20.22 -17.39
CA THR A 165 -23.99 21.64 -17.10
C THR A 165 -23.81 21.89 -15.62
N VAL A 166 -22.89 22.77 -15.27
CA VAL A 166 -22.58 23.13 -13.89
C VAL A 166 -22.94 24.59 -13.67
N THR A 167 -23.73 24.88 -12.64
CA THR A 167 -24.02 26.26 -12.22
C THR A 167 -23.16 26.60 -11.02
N ILE A 168 -22.32 27.63 -11.15
CA ILE A 168 -21.40 28.07 -10.10
C ILE A 168 -21.78 29.46 -9.57
N SER A 169 -21.52 29.68 -8.28
CA SER A 169 -21.50 30.98 -7.64
C SER A 169 -20.05 31.33 -7.32
N ARG A 170 -19.64 32.55 -7.65
CA ARG A 170 -18.27 33.06 -7.49
C ARG A 170 -18.31 34.33 -6.66
N LYS A 171 -17.37 34.45 -5.71
CA LYS A 171 -17.36 35.49 -4.66
C LYS A 171 -17.47 36.93 -5.18
N ASP A 172 -16.95 37.19 -6.37
CA ASP A 172 -16.91 38.53 -6.98
C ASP A 172 -17.88 38.70 -8.16
N GLU A 173 -18.86 37.81 -8.29
CA GLU A 173 -19.85 37.80 -9.38
C GLU A 173 -21.27 37.72 -8.82
N ASP A 174 -22.09 38.75 -9.09
CA ASP A 174 -23.46 38.83 -8.56
C ASP A 174 -24.43 37.82 -9.20
N LYS A 175 -24.09 37.29 -10.39
CA LYS A 175 -24.93 36.36 -11.15
C LYS A 175 -24.29 34.96 -11.18
N PRO A 176 -25.09 33.89 -11.00
CA PRO A 176 -24.60 32.54 -11.21
C PRO A 176 -24.07 32.34 -12.63
N ILE A 177 -22.91 31.69 -12.76
CA ILE A 177 -22.29 31.36 -14.05
C ILE A 177 -22.70 29.93 -14.40
N ILE A 178 -23.21 29.74 -15.62
CA ILE A 178 -23.61 28.42 -16.13
C ILE A 178 -22.57 27.97 -17.16
N LEU A 179 -21.92 26.84 -16.89
CA LEU A 179 -20.87 26.28 -17.73
C LEU A 179 -21.30 24.91 -18.25
N SER A 180 -21.33 24.74 -19.57
CA SER A 180 -21.48 23.43 -20.21
C SER A 180 -20.10 22.86 -20.50
N ILE A 181 -19.74 21.77 -19.82
CA ILE A 181 -18.41 21.17 -19.87
C ILE A 181 -18.50 19.79 -20.49
N VAL A 182 -17.59 19.48 -21.41
CA VAL A 182 -17.49 18.15 -22.02
C VAL A 182 -16.64 17.27 -21.10
N ARG A 183 -17.13 16.08 -20.77
CA ARG A 183 -16.38 15.11 -19.97
C ARG A 183 -15.26 14.51 -20.82
N GLU A 184 -14.05 14.49 -20.30
CA GLU A 184 -12.87 13.92 -20.96
C GLU A 184 -12.14 12.96 -20.02
N GLU A 185 -11.22 12.17 -20.57
CA GLU A 185 -10.29 11.40 -19.76
C GLU A 185 -9.31 12.36 -19.07
N ILE A 186 -9.36 12.40 -17.75
CA ILE A 186 -8.48 13.20 -16.91
C ILE A 186 -7.37 12.30 -16.39
N ARG A 187 -6.12 12.74 -16.55
CA ARG A 187 -4.96 12.05 -15.99
C ARG A 187 -4.55 12.70 -14.68
N VAL A 188 -4.41 11.89 -13.64
CA VAL A 188 -3.91 12.33 -12.34
C VAL A 188 -2.39 12.33 -12.39
N GLN A 189 -1.76 13.47 -12.15
CA GLN A 189 -0.30 13.55 -12.08
C GLN A 189 0.19 13.08 -10.71
N SER A 190 0.47 11.78 -10.60
CA SER A 190 1.00 11.17 -9.39
C SER A 190 2.50 11.39 -9.19
N VAL A 191 3.22 11.82 -10.22
CA VAL A 191 4.66 12.11 -10.17
C VAL A 191 4.94 13.59 -10.42
N LYS A 192 5.56 14.25 -9.45
CA LYS A 192 5.98 15.66 -9.51
C LYS A 192 7.48 15.75 -9.32
N ALA A 193 8.14 16.70 -9.98
CA ALA A 193 9.57 16.89 -9.83
C ALA A 193 9.96 18.35 -10.09
N LYS A 194 11.01 18.82 -9.39
CA LYS A 194 11.65 20.11 -9.64
C LYS A 194 13.05 20.17 -9.02
N ILE A 195 13.87 21.08 -9.51
CA ILE A 195 15.09 21.52 -8.82
C ILE A 195 14.66 22.47 -7.70
N VAL A 196 14.97 22.14 -6.46
CA VAL A 196 14.59 22.93 -5.27
C VAL A 196 15.66 23.94 -4.89
N GLU A 197 16.91 23.59 -5.16
CA GLU A 197 18.11 24.43 -5.05
C GLU A 197 19.13 24.01 -6.11
N PRO A 198 20.11 24.84 -6.50
CA PRO A 198 21.13 24.46 -7.48
C PRO A 198 21.83 23.14 -7.09
N GLY A 199 21.78 22.14 -7.96
CA GLY A 199 22.31 20.79 -7.73
C GLY A 199 21.43 19.88 -6.86
N TYR A 200 20.26 20.30 -6.37
CA TYR A 200 19.39 19.48 -5.52
C TYR A 200 18.01 19.29 -6.14
N ALA A 201 17.69 18.05 -6.48
CA ALA A 201 16.44 17.67 -7.09
C ALA A 201 15.47 17.07 -6.05
N TRP A 202 14.19 17.36 -6.24
CA TRP A 202 13.11 16.73 -5.51
C TRP A 202 12.17 16.04 -6.49
N LEU A 203 11.86 14.78 -6.21
CA LEU A 203 10.96 13.93 -6.96
C LEU A 203 9.94 13.37 -5.98
N ARG A 204 8.66 13.64 -6.21
CA ARG A 204 7.57 13.13 -5.39
C ARG A 204 6.73 12.13 -6.17
N ILE A 205 6.42 11.02 -5.51
CA ILE A 205 5.41 10.06 -5.94
C ILE A 205 4.33 10.11 -4.87
N SER A 206 3.12 10.53 -5.25
CA SER A 206 1.99 10.62 -4.33
C SER A 206 1.10 9.37 -4.35
N GLN A 207 1.26 8.53 -5.37
CA GLN A 207 0.61 7.22 -5.49
C GLN A 207 1.29 6.39 -6.60
N PHE A 208 1.42 5.09 -6.39
CA PHE A 208 1.90 4.16 -7.42
C PHE A 208 0.76 3.71 -8.35
N GLN A 209 0.76 4.23 -9.57
CA GLN A 209 -0.20 3.93 -10.63
C GLN A 209 0.51 3.25 -11.81
N GLU A 210 -0.25 2.74 -12.77
CA GLU A 210 0.31 2.11 -13.98
C GLU A 210 1.40 2.95 -14.69
N PRO A 211 1.26 4.29 -14.91
CA PRO A 211 2.27 5.08 -15.63
C PRO A 211 3.41 5.62 -14.75
N THR A 212 3.47 5.29 -13.45
CA THR A 212 4.40 5.93 -12.51
C THR A 212 5.86 5.79 -12.93
N VAL A 213 6.27 4.62 -13.46
CA VAL A 213 7.66 4.36 -13.86
C VAL A 213 8.05 5.23 -15.06
N GLU A 214 7.20 5.26 -16.09
CA GLU A 214 7.39 6.08 -17.28
C GLU A 214 7.41 7.59 -16.93
N ASP A 215 6.49 8.03 -16.08
CA ASP A 215 6.39 9.44 -15.73
C ASP A 215 7.55 9.88 -14.84
N MET A 216 7.99 9.04 -13.90
CA MET A 216 9.25 9.25 -13.18
C MET A 216 10.42 9.36 -14.15
N ALA A 217 10.55 8.44 -15.10
CA ALA A 217 11.69 8.45 -16.02
C ALA A 217 11.74 9.74 -16.87
N LYS A 218 10.58 10.23 -17.34
CA LYS A 218 10.46 11.51 -18.04
C LYS A 218 10.85 12.68 -17.14
N LYS A 219 10.35 12.72 -15.90
CA LYS A 219 10.62 13.80 -14.94
C LYS A 219 12.11 13.85 -14.57
N ILE A 220 12.74 12.71 -14.32
CA ILE A 220 14.19 12.63 -14.06
C ILE A 220 14.98 13.11 -15.29
N THR A 221 14.61 12.66 -16.50
CA THR A 221 15.27 13.12 -17.73
C THR A 221 15.19 14.64 -17.89
N ALA A 222 14.03 15.24 -17.59
CA ALA A 222 13.84 16.69 -17.62
C ALA A 222 14.69 17.41 -16.54
N LEU A 223 14.80 16.85 -15.34
CA LEU A 223 15.66 17.40 -14.28
C LEU A 223 17.13 17.43 -14.71
N TYR A 224 17.65 16.35 -15.30
CA TYR A 224 19.04 16.30 -15.78
C TYR A 224 19.29 17.20 -16.99
N ALA A 225 18.27 17.45 -17.82
CA ALA A 225 18.37 18.45 -18.89
C ALA A 225 18.44 19.87 -18.33
N GLN A 226 17.78 20.14 -17.19
CA GLN A 226 17.81 21.43 -16.51
C GLN A 226 19.12 21.64 -15.71
N ASP A 227 19.57 20.64 -14.97
CA ASP A 227 20.81 20.65 -14.19
C ASP A 227 21.53 19.30 -14.34
N PRO A 228 22.56 19.21 -15.21
CA PRO A 228 23.31 17.97 -15.41
C PRO A 228 24.12 17.50 -14.20
N HIS A 229 24.36 18.38 -13.22
CA HIS A 229 25.26 18.13 -12.09
C HIS A 229 24.48 18.03 -10.76
N ILE A 230 23.45 17.18 -10.75
CA ILE A 230 22.69 16.90 -9.53
C ILE A 230 23.62 16.30 -8.47
N LYS A 231 23.73 17.00 -7.34
CA LYS A 231 24.53 16.67 -6.14
C LYS A 231 23.73 15.88 -5.11
N GLY A 232 22.40 15.94 -5.16
CA GLY A 232 21.53 15.18 -4.27
C GLY A 232 20.11 15.07 -4.83
N LEU A 233 19.47 13.93 -4.58
CA LEU A 233 18.10 13.65 -4.97
C LEU A 233 17.26 13.27 -3.75
N VAL A 234 16.17 14.00 -3.53
CA VAL A 234 15.14 13.63 -2.56
C VAL A 234 14.01 12.90 -3.27
N LEU A 235 13.75 11.65 -2.89
CA LEU A 235 12.56 10.91 -3.27
C LEU A 235 11.52 11.03 -2.15
N ASP A 236 10.44 11.75 -2.41
CA ASP A 236 9.39 12.00 -1.43
C ASP A 236 8.21 11.04 -1.64
N LEU A 237 8.02 10.15 -0.65
CA LEU A 237 6.95 9.16 -0.57
C LEU A 237 5.99 9.45 0.60
N ARG A 238 6.06 10.65 1.20
CA ARG A 238 5.17 11.03 2.32
C ARG A 238 3.73 11.07 1.83
N ASN A 239 2.83 10.51 2.63
CA ASN A 239 1.41 10.37 2.30
C ASN A 239 1.11 9.58 1.01
N ASP A 240 2.03 8.72 0.57
CA ASP A 240 1.78 7.77 -0.53
C ASP A 240 1.29 6.42 0.05
N PRO A 241 -0.01 6.08 -0.08
CA PRO A 241 -0.59 4.84 0.45
C PRO A 241 -0.16 3.58 -0.33
N GLY A 242 0.73 3.75 -1.31
CA GLY A 242 1.26 2.72 -2.17
C GLY A 242 0.52 2.65 -3.50
N GLY A 243 0.22 1.43 -3.94
CA GLY A 243 -0.45 1.18 -5.22
C GLY A 243 0.10 -0.06 -5.90
N VAL A 244 0.35 0.02 -7.21
CA VAL A 244 0.77 -1.16 -8.00
C VAL A 244 2.22 -1.57 -7.68
N VAL A 245 2.41 -2.85 -7.34
CA VAL A 245 3.73 -3.44 -7.04
C VAL A 245 4.74 -3.28 -8.19
N PRO A 246 4.37 -3.47 -9.48
CA PRO A 246 5.25 -3.16 -10.61
C PRO A 246 5.87 -1.75 -10.55
N GLY A 247 5.09 -0.76 -10.10
CA GLY A 247 5.57 0.61 -9.93
C GLY A 247 6.70 0.70 -8.89
N ALA A 248 6.54 0.06 -7.73
CA ALA A 248 7.59 0.01 -6.70
C ALA A 248 8.86 -0.69 -7.19
N ILE A 249 8.71 -1.77 -7.96
CA ILE A 249 9.84 -2.49 -8.55
C ILE A 249 10.59 -1.59 -9.52
N GLY A 250 9.87 -0.93 -10.44
CA GLY A 250 10.49 -0.02 -11.42
C GLY A 250 11.17 1.19 -10.78
N VAL A 251 10.51 1.82 -9.79
CA VAL A 251 11.11 2.94 -9.05
C VAL A 251 12.38 2.51 -8.32
N SER A 252 12.36 1.38 -7.62
CA SER A 252 13.56 0.86 -6.94
C SER A 252 14.68 0.52 -7.94
N SER A 253 14.32 -0.08 -9.08
CA SER A 253 15.24 -0.46 -10.16
C SER A 253 15.97 0.74 -10.80
N ALA A 254 15.37 1.93 -10.78
CA ALA A 254 16.00 3.15 -11.28
C ALA A 254 17.24 3.55 -10.46
N PHE A 255 17.26 3.22 -9.16
CA PHE A 255 18.31 3.63 -8.23
C PHE A 255 19.23 2.50 -7.80
N LEU A 256 18.81 1.24 -7.94
CA LEU A 256 19.56 0.07 -7.52
C LEU A 256 20.38 -0.56 -8.67
N PRO A 257 21.39 -1.38 -8.35
CA PRO A 257 22.11 -2.17 -9.35
C PRO A 257 21.15 -3.03 -10.19
N LYS A 258 21.58 -3.34 -11.41
CA LYS A 258 20.84 -4.23 -12.30
C LYS A 258 20.66 -5.58 -11.60
N ASP A 259 19.49 -6.20 -11.79
CA ASP A 259 19.18 -7.53 -11.25
C ASP A 259 19.17 -7.62 -9.71
N ALA A 260 19.15 -6.49 -8.99
CA ALA A 260 18.98 -6.47 -7.54
C ALA A 260 17.62 -7.08 -7.14
N VAL A 261 17.58 -7.79 -6.02
CA VAL A 261 16.32 -8.23 -5.41
C VAL A 261 15.61 -7.01 -4.87
N ILE A 262 14.33 -6.82 -5.20
CA ILE A 262 13.57 -5.65 -4.71
C ILE A 262 12.65 -6.04 -3.57
N VAL A 263 11.91 -7.14 -3.77
CA VAL A 263 10.90 -7.60 -2.81
C VAL A 263 10.69 -9.08 -3.01
N SER A 264 10.40 -9.80 -1.93
CA SER A 264 9.95 -11.19 -2.01
C SER A 264 8.57 -11.33 -1.38
N THR A 265 7.82 -12.34 -1.79
CA THR A 265 6.46 -12.63 -1.34
C THR A 265 6.36 -14.06 -0.84
N ASN A 266 5.51 -14.28 0.16
CA ASN A 266 5.23 -15.60 0.71
C ASN A 266 3.73 -15.74 0.99
N GLY A 267 3.06 -16.59 0.22
CA GLY A 267 1.63 -16.87 0.34
C GLY A 267 1.32 -18.37 0.34
N GLN A 268 0.04 -18.71 0.35
CA GLN A 268 -0.40 -20.11 0.38
C GLN A 268 -0.12 -20.83 -0.96
N LEU A 269 -0.35 -20.14 -2.08
CA LEU A 269 -0.15 -20.69 -3.42
C LEU A 269 1.31 -20.56 -3.85
N LEU A 270 1.79 -21.47 -4.71
CA LEU A 270 3.14 -21.41 -5.28
C LEU A 270 3.39 -20.08 -6.02
N ASP A 271 2.41 -19.61 -6.80
CA ASP A 271 2.52 -18.34 -7.52
C ASP A 271 2.50 -17.11 -6.59
N SER A 272 2.14 -17.29 -5.32
CA SER A 272 2.22 -16.26 -4.27
C SER A 272 3.55 -16.30 -3.50
N LYS A 273 4.48 -17.19 -3.89
CA LYS A 273 5.84 -17.30 -3.36
C LYS A 273 6.85 -16.92 -4.43
N GLN A 274 7.16 -15.64 -4.53
CA GLN A 274 8.00 -15.11 -5.60
C GLN A 274 9.03 -14.11 -5.09
N THR A 275 10.21 -14.12 -5.71
CA THR A 275 11.22 -13.07 -5.56
C THR A 275 11.23 -12.21 -6.80
N PHE A 276 11.06 -10.91 -6.62
CA PHE A 276 11.03 -9.92 -7.69
C PHE A 276 12.36 -9.19 -7.77
N TYR A 277 12.85 -9.02 -9.01
CA TYR A 277 14.13 -8.40 -9.30
C TYR A 277 13.94 -7.07 -10.03
N GLY A 278 14.95 -6.20 -9.99
CA GLY A 278 15.03 -4.97 -10.78
C GLY A 278 15.26 -5.27 -12.27
N ARG A 279 14.26 -5.89 -12.91
CA ARG A 279 14.26 -6.28 -14.32
C ARG A 279 12.98 -5.79 -14.98
N SER A 280 13.09 -5.36 -16.23
CA SER A 280 11.96 -4.79 -16.99
C SER A 280 10.78 -5.75 -17.10
N GLU A 281 10.97 -7.06 -17.06
CA GLU A 281 9.89 -8.04 -17.04
C GLU A 281 8.92 -7.91 -15.84
N PHE A 282 9.36 -7.28 -14.74
CA PHE A 282 8.56 -7.12 -13.53
C PHE A 282 7.91 -5.74 -13.37
N TYR A 283 8.26 -4.76 -14.21
CA TYR A 283 7.72 -3.40 -14.10
C TYR A 283 7.33 -2.75 -15.43
N ALA A 284 7.86 -3.19 -16.56
CA ALA A 284 7.56 -2.60 -17.85
C ALA A 284 6.28 -3.20 -18.45
N VAL A 285 5.53 -2.37 -19.15
CA VAL A 285 4.38 -2.83 -19.94
C VAL A 285 4.88 -3.69 -21.09
N ARG A 286 4.41 -4.95 -21.17
CA ARG A 286 4.82 -5.89 -22.22
C ARG A 286 4.69 -5.27 -23.62
N GLY A 287 5.77 -5.32 -24.40
CA GLY A 287 5.82 -4.78 -25.76
C GLY A 287 6.16 -3.28 -25.85
N LYS A 288 6.21 -2.55 -24.73
CA LYS A 288 6.80 -1.22 -24.64
C LYS A 288 8.17 -1.40 -23.98
N GLY A 289 9.25 -1.05 -24.68
CA GLY A 289 10.62 -1.27 -24.20
C GLY A 289 10.88 -0.69 -22.80
N ASP A 290 12.02 -1.03 -22.19
CA ASP A 290 12.32 -0.65 -20.81
C ASP A 290 12.28 0.89 -20.60
N PRO A 291 11.34 1.41 -19.78
CA PRO A 291 11.19 2.85 -19.56
C PRO A 291 12.40 3.47 -18.86
N LEU A 292 13.25 2.67 -18.20
CA LEU A 292 14.42 3.15 -17.48
C LEU A 292 15.69 3.17 -18.35
N ALA A 293 15.65 2.60 -19.57
CA ALA A 293 16.84 2.39 -20.39
C ALA A 293 17.60 3.67 -20.77
N LYS A 294 16.92 4.83 -20.76
CA LYS A 294 17.50 6.14 -21.11
C LYS A 294 17.88 6.99 -19.90
N LEU A 295 17.71 6.47 -18.68
CA LEU A 295 18.08 7.23 -17.49
C LEU A 295 19.60 7.39 -17.39
N PRO A 296 20.09 8.54 -16.90
CA PRO A 296 21.52 8.75 -16.69
C PRO A 296 22.08 7.71 -15.70
N ALA A 297 23.19 7.07 -16.05
CA ALA A 297 23.84 6.09 -15.19
C ALA A 297 24.21 6.69 -13.81
N ALA A 298 24.62 7.96 -13.79
CA ALA A 298 24.95 8.72 -12.58
C ALA A 298 23.82 8.75 -11.55
N LEU A 299 22.55 8.54 -11.95
CA LEU A 299 21.41 8.48 -11.03
C LEU A 299 21.60 7.43 -9.92
N LYS A 300 22.35 6.35 -10.18
CA LYS A 300 22.62 5.30 -9.19
C LYS A 300 23.66 5.71 -8.15
N ASP A 301 24.44 6.75 -8.42
CA ASP A 301 25.53 7.21 -7.56
C ASP A 301 25.21 8.53 -6.84
N VAL A 302 24.25 9.31 -7.34
CA VAL A 302 23.83 10.58 -6.70
C VAL A 302 23.37 10.31 -5.26
N PRO A 303 23.90 11.04 -4.26
CA PRO A 303 23.42 10.97 -2.87
C PRO A 303 21.90 11.09 -2.79
N MET A 304 21.26 10.22 -2.02
CA MET A 304 19.80 10.10 -2.00
C MET A 304 19.24 10.07 -0.59
N VAL A 305 18.14 10.78 -0.40
CA VAL A 305 17.28 10.70 0.79
C VAL A 305 15.88 10.29 0.34
N VAL A 306 15.26 9.37 1.06
CA VAL A 306 13.83 9.05 0.88
C VAL A 306 13.06 9.64 2.04
N LEU A 307 12.12 10.55 1.75
CA LEU A 307 11.22 11.08 2.76
C LEU A 307 9.99 10.18 2.91
N VAL A 308 9.70 9.79 4.15
CA VAL A 308 8.57 8.92 4.50
C VAL A 308 7.84 9.42 5.73
N ASN A 309 6.57 9.01 5.88
CA ASN A 309 5.82 9.24 7.10
C ASN A 309 4.78 8.12 7.33
N ALA A 310 3.92 8.25 8.34
CA ALA A 310 2.90 7.23 8.64
C ALA A 310 1.86 7.04 7.52
N GLY A 311 1.74 7.99 6.58
CA GLY A 311 0.93 7.84 5.38
C GLY A 311 1.62 7.09 4.24
N SER A 312 2.93 6.84 4.35
CA SER A 312 3.69 5.98 3.44
C SER A 312 3.35 4.51 3.73
N ALA A 313 2.77 3.79 2.77
CA ALA A 313 2.36 2.41 2.95
C ALA A 313 2.64 1.52 1.73
N SER A 314 2.67 0.20 1.92
CA SER A 314 2.66 -0.79 0.84
C SER A 314 3.80 -0.58 -0.18
N ALA A 315 3.49 -0.31 -1.45
CA ALA A 315 4.48 -0.02 -2.50
C ALA A 315 5.55 1.02 -2.10
N SER A 316 5.18 2.06 -1.35
CA SER A 316 6.11 3.05 -0.81
C SER A 316 7.12 2.43 0.16
N GLU A 317 6.65 1.51 1.00
CA GLU A 317 7.48 0.79 1.97
C GLU A 317 8.37 -0.27 1.30
N ILE A 318 7.95 -0.83 0.15
CA ILE A 318 8.81 -1.67 -0.70
C ILE A 318 10.00 -0.84 -1.20
N VAL A 319 9.74 0.36 -1.74
CA VAL A 319 10.82 1.24 -2.24
C VAL A 319 11.73 1.68 -1.11
N ALA A 320 11.18 2.20 -0.01
CA ALA A 320 11.97 2.64 1.14
C ALA A 320 12.78 1.48 1.74
N GLY A 321 12.16 0.31 1.95
CA GLY A 321 12.82 -0.87 2.49
C GLY A 321 13.92 -1.42 1.58
N ALA A 322 13.71 -1.46 0.27
CA ALA A 322 14.73 -1.91 -0.67
C ALA A 322 15.91 -0.95 -0.71
N LEU A 323 15.66 0.36 -0.83
CA LEU A 323 16.73 1.36 -0.85
C LEU A 323 17.51 1.42 0.47
N GLN A 324 16.83 1.23 1.60
CA GLN A 324 17.46 1.16 2.92
C GLN A 324 18.33 -0.09 3.07
N ASP A 325 17.83 -1.27 2.70
CA ASP A 325 18.56 -2.54 2.83
C ASP A 325 19.86 -2.52 2.03
N TYR A 326 19.84 -1.93 0.82
CA TYR A 326 21.04 -1.74 0.01
C TYR A 326 21.94 -0.57 0.45
N LYS A 327 21.56 0.18 1.50
CA LYS A 327 22.19 1.43 1.90
C LYS A 327 22.33 2.42 0.74
N ARG A 328 21.39 2.37 -0.21
CA ARG A 328 21.36 3.24 -1.39
C ARG A 328 20.88 4.63 -1.02
N ALA A 329 19.95 4.74 -0.08
CA ALA A 329 19.42 6.02 0.37
C ALA A 329 19.28 6.05 1.89
N THR A 330 19.41 7.24 2.47
CA THR A 330 19.07 7.51 3.86
C THR A 330 17.55 7.72 3.94
N ILE A 331 16.85 6.93 4.75
CA ILE A 331 15.42 7.09 5.00
C ILE A 331 15.25 8.14 6.09
N MET A 332 14.44 9.17 5.84
CA MET A 332 14.24 10.29 6.74
C MET A 332 12.75 10.61 6.91
N GLY A 333 12.35 11.01 8.12
CA GLY A 333 10.99 11.43 8.43
C GLY A 333 10.43 10.67 9.62
N THR A 334 9.22 10.12 9.51
CA THR A 334 8.57 9.37 10.60
C THR A 334 8.34 7.92 10.19
N GLN A 335 8.17 7.02 11.15
CA GLN A 335 7.88 5.61 10.88
C GLN A 335 6.67 5.46 9.94
N THR A 336 6.77 4.51 9.01
CA THR A 336 5.74 4.25 8.00
C THR A 336 4.57 3.42 8.54
N PHE A 337 3.55 3.25 7.72
CA PHE A 337 2.28 2.64 8.12
C PHE A 337 2.41 1.19 8.61
N GLY A 338 3.22 0.36 7.95
CA GLY A 338 3.46 -1.03 8.32
C GLY A 338 2.63 -2.06 7.58
N LYS A 339 2.22 -1.79 6.34
CA LYS A 339 1.45 -2.77 5.55
C LYS A 339 2.40 -3.67 4.77
N GLY A 340 2.71 -4.84 5.31
CA GLY A 340 3.55 -5.87 4.70
C GLY A 340 2.78 -6.97 3.96
N SER A 341 1.57 -6.70 3.46
CA SER A 341 0.69 -7.68 2.82
C SER A 341 0.42 -7.35 1.35
N VAL A 342 0.26 -8.39 0.53
CA VAL A 342 -0.04 -8.30 -0.90
C VAL A 342 -1.49 -8.71 -1.13
N GLN A 343 -2.22 -7.85 -1.81
CA GLN A 343 -3.56 -8.17 -2.29
C GLN A 343 -3.52 -8.59 -3.76
N THR A 344 -4.12 -9.74 -4.06
CA THR A 344 -4.39 -10.18 -5.43
C THR A 344 -5.84 -9.89 -5.79
N LEU A 345 -6.03 -9.30 -6.97
CA LEU A 345 -7.34 -9.08 -7.55
C LEU A 345 -7.78 -10.34 -8.31
N ARG A 346 -8.90 -10.94 -7.90
CA ARG A 346 -9.54 -12.07 -8.57
C ARG A 346 -10.85 -11.59 -9.17
N GLN A 347 -10.86 -11.40 -10.48
CA GLN A 347 -12.06 -11.04 -11.20
C GLN A 347 -13.05 -12.21 -11.18
N LEU A 348 -14.29 -11.94 -10.78
CA LEU A 348 -15.36 -12.95 -10.70
C LEU A 348 -16.30 -12.87 -11.91
N THR A 349 -16.60 -11.65 -12.35
CA THR A 349 -17.39 -11.37 -13.57
C THR A 349 -16.76 -10.22 -14.35
N ALA A 350 -17.32 -9.86 -15.50
CA ALA A 350 -16.84 -8.71 -16.27
C ALA A 350 -16.73 -7.41 -15.45
N ASP A 351 -17.61 -7.24 -14.46
CA ASP A 351 -17.74 -6.01 -13.67
C ASP A 351 -17.47 -6.20 -12.17
N THR A 352 -17.13 -7.39 -11.67
CA THR A 352 -16.93 -7.62 -10.22
C THR A 352 -15.66 -8.39 -9.93
N ALA A 353 -15.11 -8.18 -8.73
CA ALA A 353 -13.88 -8.85 -8.30
C ALA A 353 -13.82 -9.00 -6.78
N VAL A 354 -12.92 -9.86 -6.31
CA VAL A 354 -12.48 -9.90 -4.91
C VAL A 354 -11.03 -9.44 -4.88
N LYS A 355 -10.73 -8.43 -4.08
CA LYS A 355 -9.35 -8.08 -3.71
C LYS A 355 -9.04 -8.82 -2.42
N LEU A 356 -8.15 -9.80 -2.48
CA LEU A 356 -7.88 -10.70 -1.36
C LEU A 356 -6.42 -10.62 -0.94
N THR A 357 -6.14 -10.58 0.35
CA THR A 357 -4.77 -10.73 0.86
C THR A 357 -4.30 -12.17 0.66
N THR A 358 -3.29 -12.36 -0.19
CA THR A 358 -2.82 -13.71 -0.60
C THR A 358 -1.39 -14.02 -0.18
N ALA A 359 -0.61 -12.99 0.15
CA ALA A 359 0.78 -13.14 0.58
C ALA A 359 1.19 -12.03 1.55
N ARG A 360 2.27 -12.29 2.30
CA ARG A 360 3.10 -11.25 2.91
C ARG A 360 4.26 -10.92 1.98
N TYR A 361 4.84 -9.74 2.14
CA TYR A 361 6.07 -9.39 1.44
C TYR A 361 7.19 -8.99 2.39
N TYR A 362 8.42 -9.13 1.91
CA TYR A 362 9.64 -8.90 2.67
C TYR A 362 10.64 -8.10 1.85
N THR A 363 11.41 -7.27 2.54
CA THR A 363 12.50 -6.49 1.94
C THR A 363 13.63 -7.41 1.43
N PRO A 364 14.63 -6.90 0.69
CA PRO A 364 15.75 -7.71 0.19
C PRO A 364 16.51 -8.50 1.26
N HIS A 365 16.65 -7.95 2.48
CA HIS A 365 17.23 -8.66 3.63
C HIS A 365 16.21 -9.49 4.42
N ASN A 366 15.10 -9.86 3.78
CA ASN A 366 14.07 -10.71 4.35
C ASN A 366 13.46 -10.12 5.63
N ARG A 367 13.36 -8.79 5.75
CA ARG A 367 12.70 -8.13 6.89
C ARG A 367 11.19 -8.11 6.66
N SER A 368 10.41 -8.54 7.66
CA SER A 368 8.95 -8.40 7.64
C SER A 368 8.57 -7.03 8.17
N ILE A 369 7.83 -6.28 7.37
CA ILE A 369 7.36 -4.94 7.73
C ILE A 369 5.91 -4.91 8.18
N GLN A 370 5.20 -6.04 8.10
CA GLN A 370 3.80 -6.14 8.51
C GLN A 370 3.65 -5.73 9.99
N ALA A 371 2.66 -4.88 10.28
CA ALA A 371 2.37 -4.31 11.60
C ALA A 371 3.50 -3.44 12.23
N ARG A 372 4.62 -3.24 11.51
CA ARG A 372 5.80 -2.52 11.99
C ARG A 372 6.19 -1.33 11.11
N GLY A 373 6.25 -1.51 9.80
CA GLY A 373 6.73 -0.51 8.85
C GLY A 373 8.25 -0.38 8.79
N ILE A 374 8.68 0.57 7.97
CA ILE A 374 10.06 1.03 7.82
C ILE A 374 10.30 2.10 8.89
N VAL A 375 11.32 1.85 9.71
CA VAL A 375 11.85 2.83 10.65
C VAL A 375 12.89 3.68 9.90
N PRO A 376 12.73 5.01 9.83
CA PRO A 376 13.71 5.90 9.24
C PRO A 376 15.10 5.78 9.89
N ASP A 377 16.15 5.97 9.10
CA ASP A 377 17.51 6.10 9.60
C ASP A 377 17.68 7.41 10.38
N LEU A 378 16.99 8.47 9.95
CA LEU A 378 16.94 9.76 10.62
C LEU A 378 15.48 10.14 10.91
N MET A 379 15.08 10.01 12.17
CA MET A 379 13.76 10.43 12.63
C MET A 379 13.68 11.96 12.65
N VAL A 380 12.76 12.53 11.89
CA VAL A 380 12.54 13.98 11.76
C VAL A 380 11.04 14.24 11.78
N ASP A 381 10.60 15.09 12.70
CA ASP A 381 9.20 15.49 12.82
C ASP A 381 8.74 16.31 11.60
N GLU A 382 7.42 16.42 11.39
CA GLU A 382 6.88 17.17 10.25
C GLU A 382 7.17 18.67 10.33
N THR A 383 7.36 19.19 11.55
CA THR A 383 7.63 20.60 11.83
C THR A 383 8.87 20.78 12.71
N ALA A 384 9.45 21.99 12.67
CA ALA A 384 10.64 22.31 13.47
C ALA A 384 10.38 22.23 14.98
N ASP A 385 9.19 22.56 15.45
CA ASP A 385 8.86 22.57 16.88
C ASP A 385 8.42 21.19 17.39
N GLY A 386 8.37 20.20 16.50
CA GLY A 386 7.71 18.93 16.72
C GLY A 386 6.21 19.05 16.50
N ASP A 387 5.62 18.04 15.89
CA ASP A 387 4.16 17.97 15.74
C ASP A 387 3.48 17.28 16.94
N GLY A 388 4.23 16.46 17.71
CA GLY A 388 3.70 15.66 18.81
C GLY A 388 2.69 14.60 18.36
N LEU A 389 2.59 14.34 17.04
CA LEU A 389 1.57 13.48 16.44
C LEU A 389 2.09 12.10 16.08
N ASN A 390 3.40 11.86 16.13
CA ASN A 390 4.00 10.58 15.73
C ASN A 390 3.38 9.37 16.41
N SER A 391 3.11 9.45 17.72
CA SER A 391 2.46 8.35 18.43
C SER A 391 0.98 8.23 18.06
N LEU A 392 0.32 9.33 17.72
CA LEU A 392 -1.12 9.46 17.41
C LEU A 392 -1.48 9.07 15.97
N ARG A 393 -0.50 8.93 15.08
CA ARG A 393 -0.72 8.53 13.69
C ARG A 393 -1.12 7.04 13.64
N LEU A 394 -2.24 6.77 12.97
CA LEU A 394 -2.75 5.42 12.75
C LEU A 394 -1.75 4.57 11.95
N ARG A 395 -1.48 3.35 12.43
CA ARG A 395 -0.63 2.35 11.76
C ARG A 395 -1.38 1.05 11.51
N GLU A 396 -0.77 0.15 10.73
CA GLU A 396 -1.32 -1.18 10.46
C GLU A 396 -1.62 -1.95 11.75
N SER A 397 -0.74 -1.87 12.76
CA SER A 397 -0.93 -2.52 14.06
C SER A 397 -2.09 -1.95 14.88
N ASP A 398 -2.61 -0.78 14.53
CA ASP A 398 -3.76 -0.19 15.20
C ASP A 398 -5.09 -0.61 14.56
N LEU A 399 -5.06 -1.22 13.36
CA LEU A 399 -6.27 -1.64 12.66
C LEU A 399 -6.89 -2.89 13.29
N GLN A 400 -8.21 -2.93 13.39
CA GLN A 400 -8.90 -4.15 13.76
C GLN A 400 -8.64 -5.26 12.73
N LYS A 401 -8.38 -6.48 13.22
CA LYS A 401 -8.12 -7.68 12.40
C LYS A 401 -6.88 -7.57 11.49
N HIS A 402 -5.95 -6.67 11.79
CA HIS A 402 -4.69 -6.62 11.06
C HIS A 402 -3.98 -7.97 11.12
N LEU A 403 -3.16 -8.27 10.11
CA LEU A 403 -2.31 -9.44 10.16
C LEU A 403 -1.13 -9.17 11.09
N ASN A 404 -0.80 -10.13 11.95
CA ASN A 404 0.41 -10.08 12.77
C ASN A 404 1.67 -10.24 11.91
N ASN A 405 2.77 -9.69 12.42
CA ASN A 405 4.11 -9.90 11.95
C ASN A 405 4.51 -11.36 12.18
N ASP A 406 4.79 -12.05 11.08
CA ASP A 406 5.15 -13.47 11.07
C ASP A 406 6.56 -13.73 11.60
N LYS A 407 7.40 -12.71 11.69
CA LYS A 407 8.77 -12.79 12.23
C LYS A 407 8.90 -12.27 13.65
N ASP A 408 7.88 -11.59 14.16
CA ASP A 408 7.79 -11.17 15.57
C ASP A 408 6.33 -11.22 16.07
N PRO A 409 5.74 -12.40 16.25
CA PRO A 409 4.34 -12.53 16.64
C PRO A 409 4.06 -12.04 18.07
N ALA A 410 5.09 -11.97 18.92
CA ALA A 410 4.97 -11.60 20.33
C ALA A 410 5.01 -10.08 20.55
N GLY A 411 5.74 -9.34 19.69
CA GLY A 411 5.85 -7.88 19.76
C GLY A 411 4.53 -7.14 19.49
N ASP A 412 3.74 -7.61 18.52
CA ASP A 412 2.51 -6.92 18.08
C ASP A 412 1.42 -6.92 19.16
N GLY A 413 1.16 -8.08 19.78
CA GLY A 413 0.07 -8.23 20.76
C GLY A 413 0.33 -7.52 22.10
N ALA A 414 1.60 -7.35 22.48
CA ALA A 414 1.98 -6.62 23.69
C ALA A 414 1.91 -5.10 23.48
N ALA A 415 2.35 -4.61 22.31
CA ALA A 415 2.29 -3.20 21.95
C ALA A 415 0.84 -2.71 21.83
N GLN A 416 -0.04 -3.49 21.20
CA GLN A 416 -1.44 -3.11 21.00
C GLN A 416 -2.23 -3.05 22.32
N LYS A 417 -1.98 -3.99 23.24
CA LYS A 417 -2.57 -3.97 24.60
C LYS A 417 -2.04 -2.81 25.45
N ALA A 418 -0.76 -2.47 25.33
CA ALA A 418 -0.18 -1.34 26.06
C ALA A 418 -0.68 0.01 25.53
N LEU A 419 -0.78 0.18 24.20
CA LEU A 419 -1.29 1.40 23.56
C LEU A 419 -2.79 1.63 23.86
N SER A 420 -3.61 0.59 23.77
CA SER A 420 -5.06 0.69 24.09
C SER A 420 -5.33 0.89 25.59
N ALA A 421 -4.47 0.40 26.48
CA ALA A 421 -4.63 0.58 27.92
C ALA A 421 -4.15 1.95 28.44
N GLN A 422 -3.38 2.70 27.65
CA GLN A 422 -2.78 3.99 28.06
C GLN A 422 -3.38 5.21 27.35
N ARG A 423 -4.23 5.02 26.34
CA ARG A 423 -4.82 6.12 25.57
C ARG A 423 -6.21 6.45 26.06
N ASP A 424 -6.40 7.72 26.43
CA ASP A 424 -7.72 8.31 26.44
C ASP A 424 -8.03 8.77 25.01
N GLU A 425 -8.90 8.02 24.32
CA GLU A 425 -9.28 8.27 22.92
C GLU A 425 -9.83 9.69 22.73
N LEU A 426 -10.55 10.24 23.73
CA LEU A 426 -11.12 11.57 23.65
C LEU A 426 -10.06 12.66 23.81
N GLU A 427 -9.09 12.48 24.72
CA GLU A 427 -7.97 13.42 24.84
C GLU A 427 -7.09 13.42 23.58
N ASP A 428 -6.83 12.24 23.02
CA ASP A 428 -6.03 12.06 21.81
C ASP A 428 -6.72 12.69 20.59
N GLU A 429 -8.03 12.49 20.44
CA GLU A 429 -8.83 13.14 19.41
C GLU A 429 -8.84 14.68 19.58
N GLN A 430 -8.94 15.18 20.81
CA GLN A 430 -8.84 16.60 21.10
C GLN A 430 -7.45 17.17 20.76
N ARG A 431 -6.36 16.45 21.08
CA ARG A 431 -5.00 16.85 20.69
C ARG A 431 -4.85 16.89 19.18
N LEU A 432 -5.25 15.83 18.46
CA LEU A 432 -5.22 15.77 17.00
C LEU A 432 -6.01 16.92 16.38
N ALA A 433 -7.24 17.17 16.84
CA ALA A 433 -8.07 18.27 16.37
C ALA A 433 -7.46 19.65 16.66
N SER A 434 -6.82 19.83 17.83
CA SER A 434 -6.18 21.09 18.19
C SER A 434 -4.93 21.39 17.35
N VAL A 435 -4.15 20.36 17.02
CA VAL A 435 -2.97 20.48 16.14
C VAL A 435 -3.42 20.68 14.70
N ALA A 436 -4.40 19.91 14.21
CA ALA A 436 -4.95 20.07 12.87
C ALA A 436 -5.57 21.47 12.63
N LYS A 437 -6.18 22.08 13.65
CA LYS A 437 -6.69 23.47 13.56
C LYS A 437 -5.59 24.52 13.48
N LYS A 438 -4.39 24.24 14.01
CA LYS A 438 -3.24 25.16 14.05
C LYS A 438 -2.25 24.93 12.92
N ALA A 439 -2.17 23.71 12.40
CA ALA A 439 -1.23 23.31 11.36
C ALA A 439 -1.72 23.80 9.99
N LYS A 440 -0.85 24.54 9.29
CA LYS A 440 -1.04 24.77 7.86
C LYS A 440 -0.70 23.46 7.11
N PRO A 441 -1.47 23.07 6.08
CA PRO A 441 -1.09 21.94 5.24
C PRO A 441 0.32 22.13 4.68
N VAL A 442 1.15 21.09 4.74
CA VAL A 442 2.50 21.13 4.18
C VAL A 442 2.42 21.23 2.66
N GLU A 443 3.00 22.29 2.10
CA GLU A 443 3.21 22.39 0.66
C GLU A 443 4.50 21.62 0.30
N PHE A 444 4.35 20.37 -0.11
CA PHE A 444 5.49 19.50 -0.40
C PHE A 444 6.40 20.06 -1.49
N GLY A 445 7.71 20.01 -1.25
CA GLY A 445 8.69 20.56 -2.17
C GLY A 445 8.84 22.08 -2.10
N SER A 446 8.09 22.78 -1.25
CA SER A 446 8.25 24.22 -1.03
C SER A 446 9.49 24.52 -0.17
N LYS A 447 9.81 25.81 -0.02
CA LYS A 447 10.88 26.26 0.90
C LYS A 447 10.50 26.10 2.37
N ASP A 448 9.20 26.00 2.66
CA ASP A 448 8.66 25.85 4.01
C ASP A 448 8.51 24.37 4.43
N ASP A 449 8.82 23.44 3.52
CA ASP A 449 8.84 22.00 3.78
C ASP A 449 10.03 21.63 4.67
N PHE A 450 9.77 21.52 5.98
CA PHE A 450 10.81 21.33 6.99
C PHE A 450 11.62 20.04 6.82
N GLN A 451 10.97 18.91 6.53
CA GLN A 451 11.67 17.63 6.33
C GLN A 451 12.48 17.64 5.03
N LEU A 452 12.00 18.29 3.96
CA LEU A 452 12.82 18.52 2.77
C LEU A 452 14.06 19.36 3.11
N ALA A 453 13.90 20.45 3.87
CA ALA A 453 15.03 21.25 4.30
C ALA A 453 16.05 20.42 5.11
N GLN A 454 15.60 19.48 5.94
CA GLN A 454 16.47 18.55 6.65
C GLN A 454 17.22 17.60 5.71
N ALA A 455 16.57 17.10 4.65
CA ALA A 455 17.23 16.28 3.64
C ALA A 455 18.31 17.07 2.89
N ILE A 456 18.05 18.33 2.57
CA ILE A 456 19.03 19.22 1.94
C ILE A 456 20.20 19.51 2.89
N ASN A 457 19.93 19.76 4.17
CA ASN A 457 20.98 19.91 5.19
C ASN A 457 21.87 18.67 5.27
N HIS A 458 21.26 17.48 5.26
CA HIS A 458 21.98 16.21 5.27
C HIS A 458 22.95 16.11 4.08
N PHE A 459 22.52 16.44 2.85
CA PHE A 459 23.42 16.42 1.69
C PHE A 459 24.56 17.44 1.79
N LYS A 460 24.33 18.58 2.46
CA LYS A 460 25.34 19.63 2.66
C LYS A 460 26.28 19.37 3.84
N GLY A 461 26.07 18.28 4.60
CA GLY A 461 26.80 18.01 5.83
C GLY A 461 26.46 18.98 6.97
N LEU A 462 25.32 19.67 6.89
CA LEU A 462 24.82 20.54 7.95
C LEU A 462 24.05 19.73 9.01
N PRO A 463 23.95 20.23 10.25
CA PRO A 463 23.18 19.56 11.30
C PRO A 463 21.72 19.31 10.88
N VAL A 464 21.25 18.09 11.09
CA VAL A 464 19.85 17.68 10.91
C VAL A 464 19.15 17.76 12.25
N LYS A 465 17.99 18.43 12.30
CA LYS A 465 17.16 18.51 13.51
C LYS A 465 16.31 17.25 13.64
N LEU A 466 16.78 16.33 14.49
CA LEU A 466 16.10 15.06 14.75
C LEU A 466 14.89 15.25 15.67
N SER A 467 13.94 14.32 15.56
CA SER A 467 12.79 14.22 16.46
C SER A 467 13.27 14.00 17.90
N LYS A 468 12.55 14.59 18.85
CA LYS A 468 12.82 14.43 20.29
C LYS A 468 12.22 13.14 20.87
N VAL A 469 11.40 12.42 20.09
CA VAL A 469 10.76 11.18 20.52
C VAL A 469 11.55 10.01 19.94
N GLU A 470 12.18 9.21 20.82
CA GLU A 470 12.82 7.96 20.40
C GLU A 470 11.77 6.96 19.90
N ALA A 471 12.09 6.26 18.81
CA ALA A 471 11.30 5.12 18.38
C ALA A 471 11.35 4.02 19.45
N ALA A 472 10.22 3.30 19.66
CA ALA A 472 10.22 2.12 20.51
C ALA A 472 11.32 1.14 20.03
N PRO A 473 12.15 0.60 20.94
CA PRO A 473 13.33 -0.16 20.57
C PRO A 473 12.95 -1.43 19.80
N ALA A 474 13.76 -1.78 18.79
CA ALA A 474 13.68 -3.07 18.13
C ALA A 474 14.09 -4.18 19.13
N PRO A 475 13.31 -5.28 19.29
CA PRO A 475 13.77 -6.38 20.10
C PRO A 475 14.91 -7.14 19.38
N GLY A 476 16.09 -7.16 20.01
CA GLY A 476 17.09 -8.22 19.86
C GLY A 476 17.96 -8.18 18.61
N GLY A 477 19.03 -7.40 18.64
CA GLY A 477 20.25 -7.67 17.88
C GLY A 477 21.44 -7.52 18.82
N GLU A 478 21.93 -8.62 19.39
CA GLU A 478 23.23 -8.61 20.08
C GLU A 478 24.31 -8.28 19.04
N VAL A 479 24.72 -7.01 19.00
CA VAL A 479 26.00 -6.62 18.45
C VAL A 479 27.01 -6.86 19.56
N GLY A 480 27.70 -8.01 19.51
CA GLY A 480 28.81 -8.30 20.41
C GLY A 480 29.85 -7.19 20.32
N GLU A 481 30.08 -6.50 21.44
CA GLU A 481 31.24 -5.64 21.63
C GLU A 481 32.51 -6.47 21.44
N ILE A 482 33.22 -6.27 20.32
CA ILE A 482 34.62 -6.67 20.23
C ILE A 482 35.42 -5.62 20.99
N LYS A 483 35.65 -5.88 22.28
CA LYS A 483 36.69 -5.19 23.04
C LYS A 483 38.04 -5.63 22.52
N SER A 484 38.79 -4.66 22.01
CA SER A 484 40.20 -4.75 21.71
C SER A 484 40.98 -4.98 23.00
N ASP A 485 41.57 -6.16 23.18
CA ASP A 485 42.67 -6.33 24.11
C ASP A 485 43.89 -6.88 23.38
N SER A 486 44.88 -6.00 23.27
CA SER A 486 46.24 -6.32 22.89
C SER A 486 46.99 -6.84 24.11
N LYS A 487 47.50 -8.07 24.04
CA LYS A 487 48.82 -8.41 24.60
C LYS A 487 49.30 -9.78 24.13
N ALA A 488 50.47 -9.75 23.52
CA ALA A 488 51.31 -10.90 23.26
C ALA A 488 51.80 -11.53 24.56
N GLU A 489 51.94 -12.86 24.60
CA GLU A 489 53.12 -13.46 25.22
C GLU A 489 53.37 -14.90 24.76
N LYS A 490 54.66 -15.18 24.53
CA LYS A 490 55.28 -16.44 24.17
C LYS A 490 55.69 -17.20 25.43
N SER A 491 55.55 -18.52 25.37
CA SER A 491 56.53 -19.55 25.78
C SER A 491 56.78 -19.92 27.25
N SER A 492 57.07 -21.23 27.39
CA SER A 492 57.77 -21.99 28.44
C SER A 492 56.94 -22.39 29.66
N ASP A 493 57.17 -23.51 30.37
CA ASP A 493 57.78 -24.84 30.20
C ASP A 493 57.64 -25.50 31.60
N LYS A 494 57.55 -26.84 31.68
CA LYS A 494 57.61 -27.72 32.88
C LYS A 494 56.45 -27.64 33.90
N GLY A 495 55.95 -28.74 34.49
CA GLY A 495 56.25 -30.17 34.40
C GLY A 495 55.50 -30.94 35.51
N ALA A 496 55.17 -32.22 35.23
CA ALA A 496 54.95 -33.40 36.13
C ALA A 496 54.05 -33.29 37.40
N ALA A 497 53.34 -34.30 37.91
CA ALA A 497 52.84 -35.61 37.49
C ALA A 497 51.93 -36.18 38.63
N LYS A 498 50.76 -36.75 38.27
CA LYS A 498 50.03 -37.92 38.84
C LYS A 498 49.58 -37.96 40.35
N PRO A 499 48.69 -38.90 40.77
CA PRO A 499 47.54 -39.55 40.08
C PRO A 499 46.25 -39.72 40.97
N ALA A 500 45.14 -40.07 40.28
CA ALA A 500 43.99 -40.95 40.63
C ALA A 500 43.46 -41.13 42.08
N VAL A 501 42.12 -41.17 42.21
CA VAL A 501 41.27 -42.32 42.65
C VAL A 501 39.78 -41.90 42.78
N LYS A 502 38.88 -42.72 42.20
CA LYS A 502 37.39 -42.76 42.32
C LYS A 502 37.00 -43.53 43.61
N PRO A 503 35.77 -43.45 44.21
CA PRO A 503 34.48 -43.91 43.63
C PRO A 503 33.25 -43.03 44.06
N ASP A 504 32.09 -43.00 43.39
CA ASP A 504 31.08 -43.99 43.00
C ASP A 504 30.13 -44.49 44.14
N VAL A 505 28.82 -44.49 43.82
CA VAL A 505 27.67 -45.27 44.39
C VAL A 505 26.74 -44.68 45.51
N LYS A 506 25.61 -44.07 45.07
CA LYS A 506 24.18 -44.55 45.11
C LYS A 506 23.43 -44.88 46.47
N PRO A 507 22.09 -45.17 46.50
CA PRO A 507 21.05 -44.35 47.18
C PRO A 507 20.10 -45.12 48.14
N LYS A 508 19.05 -44.47 48.70
CA LYS A 508 17.67 -44.97 49.01
C LYS A 508 16.94 -43.99 49.97
N ALA A 509 15.76 -43.45 49.65
CA ALA A 509 14.39 -44.01 49.74
C ALA A 509 13.75 -43.88 51.13
N GLY A 510 12.49 -43.39 51.19
CA GLY A 510 11.66 -43.43 52.41
C GLY A 510 10.38 -42.59 52.33
N ASP A 511 9.27 -43.25 51.99
CA ASP A 511 7.88 -42.78 52.03
C ASP A 511 7.42 -42.26 53.41
N LYS A 512 6.43 -41.34 53.42
CA LYS A 512 5.14 -41.49 54.16
C LYS A 512 4.17 -40.30 53.93
N LYS A 513 2.99 -40.66 53.41
CA LYS A 513 1.65 -39.99 53.38
C LYS A 513 1.12 -39.61 54.80
N PRO A 514 -0.12 -39.11 55.00
CA PRO A 514 -0.90 -38.00 54.38
C PRO A 514 -1.79 -37.21 55.42
N ALA A 515 -2.57 -36.19 55.01
CA ALA A 515 -3.95 -35.87 55.47
C ALA A 515 -4.38 -34.46 54.96
N LEU A 516 -5.39 -34.32 54.08
CA LEU A 516 -6.86 -34.24 54.32
C LEU A 516 -7.35 -32.95 55.01
N LYS A 517 -8.05 -32.06 54.25
CA LYS A 517 -9.41 -31.55 54.54
C LYS A 517 -9.91 -30.53 53.48
N GLN A 518 -10.82 -31.05 52.66
CA GLN A 518 -12.11 -30.58 52.10
C GLN A 518 -12.79 -29.24 52.57
N PRO A 519 -13.95 -28.81 51.97
CA PRO A 519 -14.15 -27.53 51.25
C PRO A 519 -15.28 -26.63 51.83
N LEU A 520 -15.69 -25.54 51.12
CA LEU A 520 -17.08 -25.11 50.80
C LEU A 520 -17.25 -23.57 50.62
N THR A 521 -18.04 -23.21 49.59
CA THR A 521 -18.96 -22.03 49.41
C THR A 521 -18.35 -20.61 49.38
N GLN A 522 -18.80 -19.66 48.53
CA GLN A 522 -20.00 -19.47 47.70
C GLN A 522 -19.65 -19.05 46.27
#